data_AF-A0A7J4UPK5-F1
#
_entry.id   AF-A0A7J4UPK5-F1
#
_cell.length_a   1.000
_cell.length_b   1.000
_cell.length_c   1.000
_cell.angle_alpha   90.00
_cell.angle_beta   90.00
_cell.angle_gamma   90.00
#
_symmetry.space_group_name_H-M   'P 1'
#
loop_
_entity.id
_entity.type
_entity.pdbx_description
1 polymer ?
#
loop_
_entity_poly.entity_id
_entity_poly.type
_entity_poly.pdbx_seq_one_letter_code
_entity_poly.pdbx_strand_id
1 'polypeptide(L)'
;MPVRRYVAEFDTTITNSYRENLTERGEDANMGLSDSLEVFTLYDQTQAVVVNLDGTVNIIPQREEARILIQFPADEIDEDWLDYDDIDEVRFFLRLFNAEHPFSLPKSFDIEVYSLTRGFDEGHGLDMEEYTDEGAANWLYATETPATFASGALTITTNPSEDFDIQVGGHSEEDVSPAATSALTAIVIAAAINGNGAMSQLVVATPVGNAVQIAPTVANGNSITYAAELEDTDTGEVEGDDSTLSGGVDGELWTTPGGDFTTLLGTVHFDDGDEDLELDVTDEVLDWISGGEGNGDPDSHLGFVLKISDENAAQIRSYYTKKF
;
A
#
# COMPACT_ATOMS: atom_id res chain seq x y z
N MET A 1 15.69 15.03 37.18
CA MET A 1 15.69 15.00 35.71
C MET A 1 14.24 14.78 35.29
N PRO A 2 13.66 15.67 34.45
CA PRO A 2 12.30 15.47 34.00
C PRO A 2 12.26 14.33 32.98
N VAL A 3 11.36 13.37 33.21
CA VAL A 3 10.96 12.41 32.17
C VAL A 3 10.18 13.21 31.13
N ARG A 4 10.62 13.17 29.87
CA ARG A 4 9.87 13.73 28.74
C ARG A 4 8.99 12.64 28.12
N ARG A 5 7.89 13.04 27.50
CA ARG A 5 6.97 12.14 26.80
C ARG A 5 6.71 12.74 25.43
N TYR A 6 7.13 12.03 24.39
CA TYR A 6 6.75 12.29 23.01
C TYR A 6 5.51 11.47 22.70
N VAL A 7 4.57 12.06 21.97
CA VAL A 7 3.39 11.37 21.44
C VAL A 7 3.71 11.04 19.98
N ALA A 8 3.16 9.94 19.46
CA ALA A 8 3.29 9.65 18.04
C ALA A 8 2.74 10.81 17.21
N GLU A 9 3.42 11.11 16.10
CA GLU A 9 2.94 12.06 15.10
C GLU A 9 2.01 11.37 14.12
N PHE A 10 2.34 10.12 13.75
CA PHE A 10 1.53 9.25 12.91
C PHE A 10 1.44 7.87 13.52
N ASP A 11 0.23 7.31 13.59
CA ASP A 11 0.01 5.93 14.00
C ASP A 11 -1.16 5.30 13.24
N THR A 12 -1.00 4.06 12.82
CA THR A 12 -2.05 3.35 12.08
C THR A 12 -1.91 1.85 12.20
N THR A 13 -3.02 1.15 11.97
CA THR A 13 -3.04 -0.31 11.82
C THR A 13 -3.17 -0.67 10.34
N ILE A 14 -2.33 -1.59 9.88
CA ILE A 14 -2.47 -2.19 8.55
C ILE A 14 -2.84 -3.65 8.67
N THR A 15 -3.69 -4.17 7.78
CA THR A 15 -4.12 -5.57 7.84
C THR A 15 -4.36 -6.18 6.46
N ASN A 16 -4.13 -7.49 6.35
CA ASN A 16 -4.65 -8.30 5.23
C ASN A 16 -5.80 -9.22 5.64
N SER A 17 -6.48 -8.88 6.73
CA SER A 17 -7.65 -9.62 7.22
C SER A 17 -8.77 -9.65 6.19
N TYR A 18 -9.59 -10.70 6.24
CA TYR A 18 -10.81 -10.72 5.46
C TYR A 18 -11.83 -9.75 6.06
N ARG A 19 -12.60 -9.10 5.19
CA ARG A 19 -13.80 -8.36 5.58
C ARG A 19 -14.84 -9.33 6.14
N GLU A 20 -15.91 -8.80 6.74
CA GLU A 20 -16.99 -9.60 7.35
C GLU A 20 -17.56 -10.67 6.38
N ASN A 21 -17.53 -10.40 5.07
CA ASN A 21 -17.99 -11.31 4.03
C ASN A 21 -17.12 -12.57 3.83
N LEU A 22 -15.92 -12.63 4.41
CA LEU A 22 -14.92 -13.71 4.25
C LEU A 22 -14.54 -14.01 2.80
N THR A 23 -14.76 -13.04 1.90
CA THR A 23 -14.48 -13.17 0.46
C THR A 23 -13.50 -12.11 -0.03
N GLU A 24 -13.57 -10.90 0.53
CA GLU A 24 -12.71 -9.77 0.19
C GLU A 24 -11.70 -9.51 1.32
N ARG A 25 -10.52 -9.02 0.96
CA ARG A 25 -9.46 -8.63 1.90
C ARG A 25 -9.59 -7.14 2.21
N GLY A 26 -9.28 -6.73 3.43
CA GLY A 26 -9.11 -5.34 3.83
C GLY A 26 -7.70 -4.80 3.56
N GLU A 27 -7.01 -5.33 2.54
CA GLU A 27 -5.61 -4.97 2.22
C GLU A 27 -5.44 -3.52 1.76
N ASP A 28 -6.53 -2.89 1.33
CA ASP A 28 -6.66 -1.52 0.86
C ASP A 28 -7.20 -0.54 1.92
N ALA A 29 -7.57 -1.05 3.10
CA ALA A 29 -8.17 -0.24 4.14
C ALA A 29 -7.13 0.53 4.96
N ASN A 30 -7.43 1.79 5.22
CA ASN A 30 -6.68 2.68 6.09
C ASN A 30 -7.37 2.80 7.45
N MET A 31 -6.58 2.98 8.52
CA MET A 31 -7.06 3.04 9.91
C MET A 31 -6.37 4.14 10.71
N GLY A 32 -5.86 5.17 10.04
CA GLY A 32 -5.00 6.18 10.65
C GLY A 32 -5.64 7.04 11.73
N LEU A 33 -6.96 7.24 11.69
CA LEU A 33 -7.66 8.05 12.71
C LEU A 33 -8.35 7.18 13.76
N SER A 34 -8.12 5.87 13.76
CA SER A 34 -8.69 4.96 14.75
C SER A 34 -8.27 5.35 16.17
N ASP A 35 -9.20 5.25 17.12
CA ASP A 35 -8.95 5.54 18.55
C ASP A 35 -8.03 4.48 19.21
N SER A 36 -7.74 3.37 18.54
CA SER A 36 -6.92 2.27 19.06
C SER A 36 -6.10 1.61 17.95
N LEU A 37 -4.92 1.10 18.33
CA LEU A 37 -4.04 0.33 17.45
C LEU A 37 -4.22 -1.16 17.75
N GLU A 38 -4.16 -2.02 16.73
CA GLU A 38 -4.31 -3.45 16.94
C GLU A 38 -3.31 -4.33 16.21
N VAL A 39 -3.02 -5.47 16.83
CA VAL A 39 -2.12 -6.49 16.28
C VAL A 39 -2.76 -7.86 16.48
N PHE A 40 -2.71 -8.69 15.44
CA PHE A 40 -3.19 -10.07 15.50
C PHE A 40 -2.56 -10.94 14.43
N THR A 41 -2.73 -12.25 14.59
CA THR A 41 -2.54 -13.22 13.51
C THR A 41 -3.64 -14.26 13.58
N LEU A 42 -4.53 -14.27 12.59
CA LEU A 42 -5.59 -15.27 12.50
C LEU A 42 -5.14 -16.36 11.51
N TYR A 43 -5.47 -17.60 11.87
CA TYR A 43 -5.12 -18.77 11.09
C TYR A 43 -6.37 -19.54 10.75
N ASP A 44 -6.55 -19.82 9.47
CA ASP A 44 -7.56 -20.75 8.94
C ASP A 44 -9.02 -20.30 9.18
N GLN A 45 -9.29 -18.99 9.17
CA GLN A 45 -10.68 -18.51 9.12
C GLN A 45 -11.30 -18.74 7.74
N THR A 46 -10.49 -18.60 6.69
CA THR A 46 -10.84 -18.92 5.32
C THR A 46 -9.80 -19.86 4.70
N GLN A 47 -10.21 -20.59 3.68
CA GLN A 47 -9.38 -21.57 2.99
C GLN A 47 -9.46 -21.34 1.48
N ALA A 48 -8.32 -21.29 0.82
CA ALA A 48 -8.27 -21.32 -0.63
C ALA A 48 -8.32 -22.78 -1.11
N VAL A 49 -9.25 -23.06 -2.02
CA VAL A 49 -9.37 -24.37 -2.67
C VAL A 49 -8.73 -24.30 -4.05
N VAL A 50 -7.61 -24.97 -4.22
CA VAL A 50 -6.89 -25.05 -5.49
C VAL A 50 -7.11 -26.42 -6.11
N VAL A 51 -7.74 -26.46 -7.28
CA VAL A 51 -7.88 -27.68 -8.09
C VAL A 51 -6.75 -27.70 -9.11
N ASN A 52 -5.81 -28.63 -8.94
CA ASN A 52 -4.68 -28.80 -9.84
C ASN A 52 -5.13 -29.46 -11.16
N LEU A 53 -4.33 -29.32 -12.22
CA LEU A 53 -4.63 -29.91 -13.54
C LEU A 53 -4.73 -31.45 -13.52
N ASP A 54 -4.14 -32.11 -12.52
CA ASP A 54 -4.21 -33.57 -12.33
C ASP A 54 -5.49 -34.02 -11.59
N GLY A 55 -6.37 -33.08 -11.23
CA GLY A 55 -7.60 -33.32 -10.45
C GLY A 55 -7.39 -33.38 -8.94
N THR A 56 -6.16 -33.18 -8.44
CA THR A 56 -5.89 -33.10 -7.00
C THR A 56 -6.42 -31.78 -6.42
N VAL A 57 -7.10 -31.85 -5.28
CA VAL A 57 -7.60 -30.67 -4.55
C VAL A 57 -6.66 -30.37 -3.39
N ASN A 58 -6.04 -29.19 -3.42
CA ASN A 58 -5.27 -28.64 -2.31
C ASN A 58 -6.12 -27.62 -1.56
N ILE A 59 -6.19 -27.77 -0.24
CA ILE A 59 -6.81 -26.79 0.66
C ILE A 59 -5.66 -26.04 1.32
N ILE A 60 -5.60 -24.73 1.09
CA ILE A 60 -4.54 -23.86 1.61
C ILE A 60 -5.17 -22.96 2.69
N PRO A 61 -4.89 -23.21 3.98
CA PRO A 61 -5.36 -22.35 5.05
C PRO A 61 -4.79 -20.95 4.85
N GLN A 62 -5.66 -19.94 4.92
CA GLN A 62 -5.24 -18.57 4.80
C GLN A 62 -4.76 -18.04 6.15
N ARG A 63 -3.81 -17.10 6.08
CA ARG A 63 -3.33 -16.35 7.22
C ARG A 63 -3.74 -14.90 7.05
N GLU A 64 -4.08 -14.29 8.17
CA GLU A 64 -4.46 -12.90 8.28
C GLU A 64 -3.63 -12.29 9.39
N GLU A 65 -3.10 -11.11 9.15
CA GLU A 65 -2.14 -10.41 9.98
C GLU A 65 -2.59 -8.96 10.08
N ALA A 66 -2.43 -8.39 11.27
CA ALA A 66 -2.45 -6.95 11.48
C ALA A 66 -1.14 -6.51 12.12
N ARG A 67 -0.68 -5.33 11.73
CA ARG A 67 0.57 -4.72 12.20
C ARG A 67 0.31 -3.26 12.54
N ILE A 68 1.06 -2.76 13.50
CA ILE A 68 0.99 -1.36 13.91
C ILE A 68 2.17 -0.63 13.29
N LEU A 69 1.91 0.50 12.66
CA LEU A 69 2.93 1.47 12.23
C LEU A 69 2.85 2.67 13.16
N ILE A 70 3.99 3.16 13.64
CA ILE A 70 4.04 4.29 14.55
C ILE A 70 5.29 5.13 14.30
N GLN A 71 5.11 6.44 14.16
CA GLN A 71 6.19 7.40 13.94
C GLN A 71 6.14 8.49 15.01
N PHE A 72 7.31 8.93 15.45
CA PHE A 72 7.46 9.94 16.49
C PHE A 72 8.08 11.22 15.91
N PRO A 73 7.81 12.39 16.51
CA PRO A 73 8.34 13.66 16.05
C PRO A 73 9.85 13.74 16.31
N ALA A 74 10.66 13.28 15.35
CA ALA A 74 12.12 13.23 15.49
C ALA A 74 12.73 14.63 15.60
N ASP A 75 12.15 15.63 14.92
CA ASP A 75 12.58 17.03 15.03
C ASP A 75 12.44 17.56 16.46
N GLU A 76 11.33 17.28 17.15
CA GLU A 76 11.15 17.68 18.56
C GLU A 76 12.13 16.95 19.48
N ILE A 77 12.40 15.68 19.20
CA ILE A 77 13.36 14.87 19.96
C ILE A 77 14.78 15.42 19.79
N ASP A 78 15.17 15.80 18.56
CA ASP A 78 16.50 16.37 18.25
C ASP A 78 16.67 17.78 18.84
N GLU A 79 15.65 18.65 18.74
CA GLU A 79 15.67 19.96 19.39
C GLU A 79 15.88 19.85 20.91
N ASP A 80 15.19 18.89 21.54
CA ASP A 80 15.33 18.62 22.97
C ASP A 80 16.67 17.97 23.35
N TRP A 81 17.28 17.23 22.41
CA TRP A 81 18.59 16.61 22.57
C TRP A 81 19.73 17.63 22.53
N LEU A 82 19.68 18.61 21.63
CA LEU A 82 20.72 19.65 21.49
C LEU A 82 20.90 20.52 22.74
N ASP A 83 19.89 20.59 23.63
CA ASP A 83 19.94 21.30 24.91
C ASP A 83 20.61 20.48 26.03
N TYR A 84 20.99 19.22 25.76
CA TYR A 84 21.53 18.29 26.77
C TYR A 84 23.03 18.01 26.61
N ASP A 85 23.80 18.33 27.66
CA ASP A 85 25.28 18.30 27.65
C ASP A 85 25.87 16.93 28.07
N ASP A 86 25.04 15.94 28.47
CA ASP A 86 25.49 14.67 29.08
C ASP A 86 24.88 13.42 28.41
N ILE A 87 25.24 13.21 27.15
CA ILE A 87 24.65 12.25 26.21
C ILE A 87 24.64 10.77 26.66
N ASP A 88 25.50 10.37 27.60
CA ASP A 88 25.71 8.96 27.98
C ASP A 88 24.66 8.42 28.99
N GLU A 89 23.76 9.27 29.51
CA GLU A 89 22.77 8.89 30.54
C GLU A 89 21.31 8.83 30.04
N VAL A 90 21.02 9.23 28.81
CA VAL A 90 19.64 9.28 28.29
C VAL A 90 19.21 7.92 27.75
N ARG A 91 17.98 7.51 28.09
CA ARG A 91 17.36 6.28 27.55
C ARG A 91 15.99 6.58 26.97
N PHE A 92 15.69 5.96 25.83
CA PHE A 92 14.42 6.07 25.14
C PHE A 92 13.64 4.76 25.26
N PHE A 93 12.37 4.87 25.63
CA PHE A 93 11.48 3.72 25.79
C PHE A 93 10.23 3.91 24.92
N LEU A 94 9.98 2.96 24.04
CA LEU A 94 8.70 2.83 23.34
C LEU A 94 7.68 2.23 24.31
N ARG A 95 6.53 2.89 24.45
CA ARG A 95 5.46 2.45 25.35
C ARG A 95 4.10 2.51 24.67
N LEU A 96 3.40 1.39 24.63
CA LEU A 96 2.00 1.30 24.20
C LEU A 96 1.17 0.77 25.38
N PHE A 97 0.07 1.44 25.69
CA PHE A 97 -0.79 1.08 26.82
C PHE A 97 -1.88 0.15 26.37
N ASN A 98 -2.26 -0.84 27.18
CA ASN A 98 -3.35 -1.73 26.81
C ASN A 98 -4.69 -1.00 26.70
N ALA A 99 -5.40 -1.17 25.59
CA ALA A 99 -6.78 -0.75 25.42
C ALA A 99 -7.73 -1.90 25.77
N GLU A 100 -8.58 -1.72 26.79
CA GLU A 100 -9.55 -2.74 27.20
C GLU A 100 -10.67 -2.91 26.16
N HIS A 101 -10.92 -4.15 25.74
CA HIS A 101 -11.97 -4.50 24.78
C HIS A 101 -12.67 -5.81 25.17
N PRO A 102 -13.91 -6.08 24.70
CA PRO A 102 -14.71 -7.22 25.15
C PRO A 102 -14.34 -8.56 24.48
N PHE A 103 -13.31 -8.58 23.64
CA PHE A 103 -12.93 -9.75 22.83
C PHE A 103 -11.92 -10.65 23.55
N SER A 104 -11.66 -11.82 22.98
CA SER A 104 -10.68 -12.75 23.55
C SER A 104 -9.27 -12.22 23.35
N LEU A 105 -8.50 -12.14 24.43
CA LEU A 105 -7.10 -11.73 24.38
C LEU A 105 -6.20 -12.89 23.93
N PRO A 106 -5.15 -12.61 23.14
CA PRO A 106 -4.09 -13.57 22.87
C PRO A 106 -3.29 -13.86 24.16
N LYS A 107 -2.70 -15.06 24.26
CA LYS A 107 -1.91 -15.50 25.43
C LYS A 107 -0.62 -16.17 25.00
N SER A 108 0.41 -16.00 25.81
CA SER A 108 1.75 -16.59 25.60
C SER A 108 2.22 -16.35 24.17
N PHE A 109 2.41 -15.07 23.86
CA PHE A 109 2.81 -14.59 22.54
C PHE A 109 3.83 -13.47 22.66
N ASP A 110 4.52 -13.22 21.57
CA ASP A 110 5.60 -12.25 21.46
C ASP A 110 5.25 -11.22 20.38
N ILE A 111 5.48 -9.95 20.68
CA ILE A 111 5.47 -8.86 19.70
C ILE A 111 6.93 -8.50 19.40
N GLU A 112 7.26 -8.43 18.12
CA GLU A 112 8.54 -7.94 17.61
C GLU A 112 8.38 -6.50 17.13
N VAL A 113 9.37 -5.66 17.46
CA VAL A 113 9.43 -4.26 17.05
C VAL A 113 10.60 -4.09 16.10
N TYR A 114 10.35 -3.55 14.92
CA TYR A 114 11.37 -3.27 13.91
C TYR A 114 11.43 -1.78 13.55
N SER A 115 12.59 -1.35 13.09
CA SER A 115 12.76 -0.04 12.44
C SER A 115 12.22 -0.06 11.01
N LEU A 116 11.41 0.94 10.67
CA LEU A 116 10.88 1.15 9.32
C LEU A 116 11.96 1.69 8.39
N THR A 117 11.94 1.23 7.14
CA THR A 117 12.86 1.70 6.08
C THR A 117 12.16 2.49 4.99
N ARG A 118 10.85 2.70 5.12
CA ARG A 118 10.04 3.59 4.27
C ARG A 118 9.02 4.31 5.14
N GLY A 119 8.84 5.61 4.91
CA GLY A 119 7.82 6.42 5.59
C GLY A 119 6.41 6.09 5.09
N PHE A 120 5.41 6.49 5.85
CA PHE A 120 4.00 6.27 5.54
C PHE A 120 3.17 7.51 5.86
N ASP A 121 2.03 7.65 5.21
CA ASP A 121 1.04 8.69 5.53
C ASP A 121 -0.06 8.07 6.38
N GLU A 122 -0.31 8.59 7.59
CA GLU A 122 -1.32 8.04 8.51
C GLU A 122 -2.68 7.81 7.84
N GLY A 123 -3.14 8.75 7.02
CA GLY A 123 -4.46 8.68 6.37
C GLY A 123 -5.61 9.13 7.27
N HIS A 124 -6.84 8.76 6.90
CA HIS A 124 -8.08 9.29 7.51
C HIS A 124 -9.14 8.23 7.87
N GLY A 125 -8.81 6.95 7.75
CA GLY A 125 -9.73 5.85 8.00
C GLY A 125 -9.94 5.56 9.48
N LEU A 126 -11.12 5.03 9.80
CA LEU A 126 -11.63 4.80 11.16
C LEU A 126 -12.17 3.39 11.36
N ASP A 127 -12.56 2.73 10.28
CA ASP A 127 -13.26 1.45 10.31
C ASP A 127 -12.31 0.26 10.53
N MET A 128 -12.27 -0.22 11.77
CA MET A 128 -11.46 -1.35 12.23
C MET A 128 -12.19 -2.70 12.12
N GLU A 129 -13.46 -2.71 11.70
CA GLU A 129 -14.29 -3.91 11.70
C GLU A 129 -14.66 -4.37 10.29
N GLU A 130 -15.16 -3.47 9.46
CA GLU A 130 -15.60 -3.79 8.09
C GLU A 130 -14.51 -3.49 7.05
N TYR A 131 -13.48 -2.73 7.42
CA TYR A 131 -12.34 -2.33 6.58
C TYR A 131 -12.79 -1.65 5.27
N THR A 132 -13.74 -0.72 5.39
CA THR A 132 -14.36 -0.04 4.24
C THR A 132 -13.72 1.29 3.87
N ASP A 133 -12.95 1.89 4.78
CA ASP A 133 -12.26 3.16 4.55
C ASP A 133 -10.98 2.93 3.74
N GLU A 134 -11.05 3.12 2.42
CA GLU A 134 -9.88 3.04 1.53
C GLU A 134 -8.95 4.26 1.69
N GLY A 135 -7.63 4.04 1.69
CA GLY A 135 -6.62 5.11 1.75
C GLY A 135 -5.19 4.58 1.83
N ALA A 136 -4.19 5.46 1.80
CA ALA A 136 -2.77 5.11 2.02
C ALA A 136 -2.49 4.54 3.43
N ALA A 137 -1.24 4.13 3.69
CA ALA A 137 -0.83 3.34 4.86
C ALA A 137 -1.82 2.20 5.15
N ASN A 138 -1.89 1.28 4.19
CA ASN A 138 -2.61 0.02 4.28
C ASN A 138 -1.61 -1.14 4.05
N TRP A 139 -2.11 -2.36 3.85
CA TRP A 139 -1.24 -3.52 3.68
C TRP A 139 -0.40 -3.47 2.40
N LEU A 140 -0.86 -2.77 1.37
CA LEU A 140 -0.22 -2.68 0.06
C LEU A 140 0.55 -1.37 -0.15
N TYR A 141 0.02 -0.25 0.36
CA TYR A 141 0.48 1.11 0.09
C TYR A 141 0.99 1.79 1.36
N ALA A 142 2.13 2.47 1.25
CA ALA A 142 2.77 3.22 2.33
C ALA A 142 2.26 4.67 2.40
N THR A 143 2.32 5.38 1.29
CA THR A 143 1.94 6.80 1.20
C THR A 143 0.95 7.02 0.08
N GLU A 144 0.20 8.12 0.17
CA GLU A 144 -0.64 8.63 -0.90
C GLU A 144 0.23 9.62 -1.69
N THR A 145 0.45 9.37 -2.98
CA THR A 145 0.98 10.43 -3.84
C THR A 145 -0.18 11.41 -4.10
N PRO A 146 0.04 12.74 -4.04
CA PRO A 146 -1.05 13.69 -4.19
C PRO A 146 -1.76 13.45 -5.53
N ALA A 147 -3.07 13.23 -5.45
CA ALA A 147 -3.96 12.97 -6.56
C ALA A 147 -3.72 13.93 -7.73
N THR A 148 -2.95 13.49 -8.72
CA THR A 148 -3.22 13.95 -10.07
C THR A 148 -4.27 13.00 -10.60
N PHE A 149 -5.53 13.49 -10.69
CA PHE A 149 -6.52 12.84 -11.54
C PHE A 149 -5.83 12.35 -12.80
N ALA A 150 -6.09 11.10 -13.17
CA ALA A 150 -5.66 10.53 -14.45
C ALA A 150 -5.70 11.61 -15.54
N SER A 151 -4.54 12.09 -15.93
CA SER A 151 -4.37 13.30 -16.73
C SER A 151 -3.62 12.89 -17.99
N GLY A 152 -4.38 12.40 -18.96
CA GLY A 152 -3.89 12.15 -20.30
C GLY A 152 -5.04 12.35 -21.29
N ALA A 153 -4.77 13.01 -22.40
CA ALA A 153 -5.65 13.00 -23.56
C ALA A 153 -5.02 12.04 -24.58
N LEU A 154 -5.66 10.88 -24.81
CA LEU A 154 -5.34 10.07 -25.98
C LEU A 154 -5.96 10.78 -27.19
N THR A 155 -5.13 11.56 -27.90
CA THR A 155 -5.57 12.25 -29.12
C THR A 155 -5.16 11.39 -30.31
N ILE A 156 -6.10 10.65 -30.86
CA ILE A 156 -5.88 9.88 -32.07
C ILE A 156 -6.37 10.74 -33.24
N THR A 157 -5.45 11.22 -34.07
CA THR A 157 -5.82 11.93 -35.31
C THR A 157 -5.88 10.89 -36.42
N THR A 158 -7.09 10.53 -36.81
CA THR A 158 -7.33 9.65 -37.96
C THR A 158 -7.92 10.47 -39.11
N ASN A 159 -7.63 10.05 -40.34
CA ASN A 159 -8.36 10.54 -41.52
C ASN A 159 -9.05 9.38 -42.26
N PRO A 160 -10.03 8.70 -41.64
CA PRO A 160 -10.67 7.55 -42.25
C PRO A 160 -11.80 8.00 -43.17
N SER A 161 -12.13 7.20 -44.18
CA SER A 161 -13.30 7.43 -45.05
C SER A 161 -14.62 6.91 -44.46
N GLU A 162 -14.56 6.23 -43.30
CA GLU A 162 -15.68 5.60 -42.59
C GLU A 162 -15.49 5.72 -41.07
N ASP A 163 -16.55 5.45 -40.30
CA ASP A 163 -16.53 5.44 -38.83
C ASP A 163 -15.56 4.36 -38.30
N PHE A 164 -14.99 4.55 -37.11
CA PHE A 164 -14.06 3.59 -36.51
C PHE A 164 -14.19 3.53 -34.99
N ASP A 165 -13.75 2.41 -34.40
CA ASP A 165 -13.84 2.15 -32.96
C ASP A 165 -12.47 2.29 -32.30
N ILE A 166 -12.45 2.87 -31.10
CA ILE A 166 -11.26 2.97 -30.24
C ILE A 166 -11.50 2.12 -29.00
N GLN A 167 -10.60 1.18 -28.73
CA GLN A 167 -10.67 0.31 -27.54
C GLN A 167 -9.42 0.41 -26.66
N VAL A 168 -9.63 0.63 -25.36
CA VAL A 168 -8.60 0.66 -24.32
C VAL A 168 -8.99 -0.28 -23.19
N GLY A 169 -8.17 -1.31 -22.91
CA GLY A 169 -8.42 -2.25 -21.81
C GLY A 169 -9.78 -2.97 -21.88
N GLY A 170 -10.37 -3.13 -23.08
CA GLY A 170 -11.69 -3.73 -23.27
C GLY A 170 -12.87 -2.75 -23.16
N HIS A 171 -12.62 -1.46 -22.92
CA HIS A 171 -13.62 -0.40 -23.00
C HIS A 171 -13.57 0.28 -24.36
N SER A 172 -14.73 0.47 -25.01
CA SER A 172 -14.84 1.01 -26.37
C SER A 172 -15.59 2.35 -26.40
N GLU A 173 -15.12 3.31 -27.19
CA GLU A 173 -16.02 4.29 -27.83
C GLU A 173 -16.50 3.66 -29.14
N GLU A 174 -17.81 3.47 -29.26
CA GLU A 174 -18.44 2.56 -30.23
C GLU A 174 -18.69 3.19 -31.61
N ASP A 175 -18.43 4.49 -31.83
CA ASP A 175 -18.59 5.11 -33.15
C ASP A 175 -17.87 6.48 -33.23
N VAL A 176 -16.63 6.52 -33.70
CA VAL A 176 -15.93 7.80 -33.98
C VAL A 176 -16.05 8.15 -35.46
N SER A 177 -16.85 9.18 -35.76
CA SER A 177 -17.12 9.60 -37.13
C SER A 177 -15.93 10.30 -37.81
N PRO A 178 -15.77 10.19 -39.14
CA PRO A 178 -14.68 10.84 -39.86
C PRO A 178 -14.76 12.37 -39.71
N ALA A 179 -13.65 12.97 -39.25
CA ALA A 179 -13.49 14.38 -38.84
C ALA A 179 -13.98 14.77 -37.43
N ALA A 180 -14.24 13.81 -36.53
CA ALA A 180 -14.46 14.06 -35.11
C ALA A 180 -13.21 13.73 -34.28
N THR A 181 -12.88 14.60 -33.30
CA THR A 181 -11.95 14.28 -32.22
C THR A 181 -12.76 13.69 -31.06
N SER A 182 -12.59 12.40 -30.78
CA SER A 182 -13.19 11.75 -29.61
C SER A 182 -12.15 11.59 -28.51
N ALA A 183 -12.53 11.90 -27.27
CA ALA A 183 -11.68 11.75 -26.08
C ALA A 183 -12.35 10.77 -25.11
N LEU A 184 -11.64 9.72 -24.73
CA LEU A 184 -12.07 8.81 -23.66
C LEU A 184 -12.13 9.58 -22.33
N THR A 185 -13.15 9.29 -21.52
CA THR A 185 -13.30 9.94 -20.21
C THR A 185 -12.26 9.43 -19.21
N ALA A 186 -11.89 10.26 -18.25
CA ALA A 186 -10.94 9.92 -17.18
C ALA A 186 -11.33 8.64 -16.40
N ILE A 187 -12.64 8.37 -16.27
CA ILE A 187 -13.17 7.16 -15.61
C ILE A 187 -12.81 5.88 -16.39
N VAL A 188 -12.90 5.92 -17.72
CA VAL A 188 -12.59 4.78 -18.59
C VAL A 188 -11.08 4.52 -18.62
N ILE A 189 -10.28 5.58 -18.60
CA ILE A 189 -8.81 5.50 -18.54
C ILE A 189 -8.36 4.89 -17.20
N ALA A 190 -8.94 5.33 -16.07
CA ALA A 190 -8.63 4.81 -14.74
C ALA A 190 -9.01 3.32 -14.59
N ALA A 191 -10.16 2.89 -15.12
CA ALA A 191 -10.57 1.49 -15.10
C ALA A 191 -9.64 0.59 -15.94
N ALA A 192 -9.13 1.10 -17.06
CA ALA A 192 -8.21 0.35 -17.91
C ALA A 192 -6.80 0.22 -17.30
N ILE A 193 -6.31 1.25 -16.61
CA ILE A 193 -5.00 1.22 -15.92
C ILE A 193 -5.04 0.32 -14.69
N ASN A 194 -6.11 0.39 -13.87
CA ASN A 194 -6.15 -0.20 -12.53
C ASN A 194 -7.00 -1.47 -12.38
N GLY A 195 -7.73 -1.89 -13.41
CA GLY A 195 -8.60 -3.07 -13.36
C GLY A 195 -7.85 -4.40 -13.34
N ASN A 196 -8.52 -5.46 -12.86
CA ASN A 196 -8.01 -6.85 -12.72
C ASN A 196 -7.73 -7.58 -14.06
N GLY A 197 -7.51 -6.82 -15.14
CA GLY A 197 -7.19 -7.23 -16.51
C GLY A 197 -6.23 -6.23 -17.16
N ALA A 198 -5.18 -5.85 -16.43
CA ALA A 198 -4.18 -4.85 -16.79
C ALA A 198 -3.84 -4.78 -18.30
N MET A 199 -3.79 -3.56 -18.83
CA MET A 199 -3.68 -3.23 -20.25
C MET A 199 -2.59 -4.02 -20.98
N SER A 200 -3.00 -4.85 -21.95
CA SER A 200 -2.06 -5.53 -22.85
C SER A 200 -1.90 -4.83 -24.21
N GLN A 201 -2.83 -3.93 -24.61
CA GLN A 201 -2.89 -3.41 -25.98
C GLN A 201 -3.86 -2.23 -26.15
N LEU A 202 -3.50 -1.26 -27.00
CA LEU A 202 -4.42 -0.29 -27.62
C LEU A 202 -4.83 -0.82 -29.00
N VAL A 203 -6.13 -0.90 -29.27
CA VAL A 203 -6.66 -1.40 -30.55
C VAL A 203 -7.47 -0.29 -31.24
N VAL A 204 -7.08 0.03 -32.47
CA VAL A 204 -7.84 0.90 -33.38
C VAL A 204 -8.34 0.04 -34.53
N ALA A 205 -9.67 -0.08 -34.67
CA ALA A 205 -10.28 -0.94 -35.67
C ALA A 205 -11.18 -0.13 -36.61
N THR A 206 -10.98 -0.28 -37.92
CA THR A 206 -11.88 0.26 -38.93
C THR A 206 -12.76 -0.85 -39.51
N PRO A 207 -13.98 -0.56 -40.00
CA PRO A 207 -14.88 -1.56 -40.59
C PRO A 207 -14.31 -2.31 -41.81
N VAL A 208 -13.27 -1.78 -42.44
CA VAL A 208 -12.74 -2.27 -43.73
C VAL A 208 -11.23 -2.59 -43.68
N GLY A 209 -10.58 -2.47 -42.51
CA GLY A 209 -9.13 -2.61 -42.35
C GLY A 209 -8.73 -3.62 -41.28
N ASN A 210 -7.47 -4.06 -41.34
CA ASN A 210 -6.88 -4.83 -40.25
C ASN A 210 -6.72 -3.92 -39.02
N ALA A 211 -7.11 -4.40 -37.84
CA ALA A 211 -6.93 -3.66 -36.60
C ALA A 211 -5.46 -3.30 -36.38
N VAL A 212 -5.18 -2.03 -36.11
CA VAL A 212 -3.84 -1.58 -35.72
C VAL A 212 -3.71 -1.80 -34.22
N GLN A 213 -2.72 -2.61 -33.87
CA GLN A 213 -2.42 -3.01 -32.50
C GLN A 213 -1.16 -2.27 -32.05
N ILE A 214 -1.32 -1.32 -31.13
CA ILE A 214 -0.19 -0.57 -30.58
C ILE A 214 0.16 -1.17 -29.22
N ALA A 215 1.37 -1.74 -29.15
CA ALA A 215 1.93 -2.24 -27.90
C ALA A 215 2.48 -1.05 -27.09
N PRO A 216 2.34 -1.05 -25.75
CA PRO A 216 2.92 -0.01 -24.91
C PRO A 216 4.45 -0.02 -25.00
N THR A 217 5.06 1.16 -25.05
CA THR A 217 6.52 1.33 -25.09
C THR A 217 7.11 1.31 -23.68
N VAL A 218 6.34 1.72 -22.68
CA VAL A 218 6.67 1.64 -21.24
C VAL A 218 5.36 1.42 -20.46
N ALA A 219 5.35 0.46 -19.52
CA ALA A 219 4.27 0.24 -18.57
C ALA A 219 4.85 0.21 -17.16
N ASN A 220 4.62 1.26 -16.39
CA ASN A 220 5.17 1.41 -15.03
C ASN A 220 4.06 1.68 -14.02
N GLY A 221 3.07 0.79 -13.87
CA GLY A 221 2.01 0.82 -12.82
C GLY A 221 1.05 2.03 -12.85
N ASN A 222 1.59 3.24 -13.00
CA ASN A 222 0.98 4.54 -12.83
C ASN A 222 0.95 5.33 -14.17
N SER A 223 1.68 4.86 -15.19
CA SER A 223 1.70 5.46 -16.53
C SER A 223 1.96 4.43 -17.62
N ILE A 224 1.27 4.57 -18.75
CA ILE A 224 1.50 3.80 -19.97
C ILE A 224 1.69 4.77 -21.14
N THR A 225 2.80 4.62 -21.85
CA THR A 225 3.13 5.42 -23.05
C THR A 225 2.98 4.56 -24.30
N TYR A 226 2.28 5.10 -25.29
CA TYR A 226 2.16 4.50 -26.62
C TYR A 226 2.96 5.34 -27.62
N ALA A 227 4.00 4.77 -28.22
CA ALA A 227 4.70 5.36 -29.35
C ALA A 227 4.41 4.52 -30.61
N ALA A 228 3.88 5.15 -31.65
CA ALA A 228 3.68 4.51 -32.95
C ALA A 228 4.12 5.44 -34.09
N GLU A 229 5.24 5.14 -34.73
CA GLU A 229 5.57 5.67 -36.05
C GLU A 229 5.09 4.66 -37.11
N LEU A 230 4.09 5.03 -37.91
CA LEU A 230 3.64 4.23 -39.06
C LEU A 230 3.91 5.03 -40.33
N GLU A 231 4.80 4.53 -41.20
CA GLU A 231 5.10 5.17 -42.49
C GLU A 231 4.20 4.58 -43.60
N ASP A 232 3.54 5.49 -44.33
CA ASP A 232 2.49 5.26 -45.32
C ASP A 232 2.92 4.43 -46.54
N THR A 233 2.05 3.52 -46.97
CA THR A 233 1.84 3.25 -48.41
C THR A 233 0.37 2.96 -48.71
N ASP A 234 -0.36 4.03 -49.03
CA ASP A 234 -1.68 4.08 -49.66
C ASP A 234 -2.86 3.52 -48.82
N THR A 235 -3.74 4.44 -48.36
CA THR A 235 -5.21 4.30 -48.12
C THR A 235 -5.83 4.32 -46.70
N GLY A 236 -5.15 4.74 -45.64
CA GLY A 236 -5.86 5.03 -44.38
C GLY A 236 -4.93 5.18 -43.19
N GLU A 237 -4.72 6.42 -42.76
CA GLU A 237 -3.72 6.76 -41.75
C GLU A 237 -4.34 6.96 -40.36
N VAL A 238 -3.69 6.36 -39.37
CA VAL A 238 -3.88 6.60 -37.94
C VAL A 238 -2.57 7.21 -37.45
N GLU A 239 -2.54 8.53 -37.27
CA GLU A 239 -1.38 9.24 -36.71
C GLU A 239 -1.55 9.30 -35.19
N GLY A 240 -0.74 8.52 -34.47
CA GLY A 240 -0.65 8.60 -33.02
C GLY A 240 0.45 9.59 -32.64
N ASP A 241 0.08 10.77 -32.13
CA ASP A 241 1.03 11.61 -31.40
C ASP A 241 1.40 10.89 -30.10
N ASP A 242 2.64 11.08 -29.61
CA ASP A 242 3.14 10.42 -28.40
C ASP A 242 2.19 10.71 -27.23
N SER A 243 1.31 9.75 -26.94
CA SER A 243 0.22 9.91 -25.99
C SER A 243 0.56 9.15 -24.73
N THR A 244 0.75 9.90 -23.65
CA THR A 244 0.98 9.34 -22.31
C THR A 244 -0.35 9.31 -21.56
N LEU A 245 -0.78 8.12 -21.14
CA LEU A 245 -1.90 7.93 -20.23
C LEU A 245 -1.35 7.74 -18.82
N SER A 246 -1.64 8.68 -17.92
CA SER A 246 -1.37 8.56 -16.48
C SER A 246 -2.69 8.46 -15.72
N GLY A 247 -2.72 7.73 -14.61
CA GLY A 247 -3.94 7.53 -13.83
C GLY A 247 -4.01 6.25 -13.01
N GLY A 248 -2.92 5.86 -12.37
CA GLY A 248 -2.92 4.75 -11.42
C GLY A 248 -3.62 5.12 -10.10
N VAL A 249 -3.92 4.14 -9.25
CA VAL A 249 -4.08 4.42 -7.81
C VAL A 249 -2.75 4.98 -7.31
N ASP A 250 -2.77 6.26 -6.96
CA ASP A 250 -1.60 7.09 -6.63
C ASP A 250 -1.12 6.78 -5.19
N GLY A 251 -0.61 5.57 -4.98
CA GLY A 251 0.04 5.19 -3.72
C GLY A 251 1.42 4.58 -3.97
N GLU A 252 2.41 4.94 -3.17
CA GLU A 252 3.69 4.25 -3.19
C GLU A 252 3.54 2.90 -2.48
N LEU A 253 3.73 1.81 -3.22
CA LEU A 253 3.66 0.45 -2.67
C LEU A 253 4.77 0.22 -1.64
N TRP A 254 4.46 -0.62 -0.65
CA TRP A 254 5.51 -1.32 0.08
C TRP A 254 6.29 -2.22 -0.89
N THR A 255 7.61 -2.33 -0.70
CA THR A 255 8.41 -3.31 -1.44
C THR A 255 7.94 -4.73 -1.11
N THR A 256 7.58 -4.98 0.15
CA THR A 256 6.89 -6.19 0.60
C THR A 256 5.58 -5.82 1.29
N PRO A 257 4.43 -6.43 0.94
CA PRO A 257 3.17 -6.16 1.62
C PRO A 257 3.28 -6.33 3.15
N GLY A 258 2.66 -5.40 3.89
CA GLY A 258 2.71 -5.34 5.34
C GLY A 258 3.86 -4.49 5.92
N GLY A 259 4.47 -3.60 5.12
CA GLY A 259 5.51 -2.67 5.58
C GLY A 259 6.94 -3.03 5.15
N ASP A 260 7.75 -2.01 4.88
CA ASP A 260 9.19 -2.12 4.63
C ASP A 260 9.98 -1.83 5.91
N PHE A 261 10.66 -2.85 6.45
CA PHE A 261 11.42 -2.78 7.70
C PHE A 261 12.62 -3.73 7.68
N THR A 262 13.60 -3.52 8.55
CA THR A 262 14.85 -4.31 8.52
C THR A 262 15.39 -4.70 9.90
N THR A 263 15.62 -3.74 10.79
CA THR A 263 16.33 -3.98 12.06
C THR A 263 15.35 -4.40 13.15
N LEU A 264 15.50 -5.62 13.70
CA LEU A 264 14.78 -6.03 14.90
C LEU A 264 15.37 -5.29 16.10
N LEU A 265 14.55 -4.44 16.74
CA LEU A 265 14.94 -3.66 17.92
C LEU A 265 14.76 -4.46 19.19
N GLY A 266 13.74 -5.32 19.23
CA GLY A 266 13.51 -6.21 20.34
C GLY A 266 12.19 -6.96 20.27
N THR A 267 12.02 -7.83 21.26
CA THR A 267 10.85 -8.70 21.39
C THR A 267 10.28 -8.54 22.80
N VAL A 268 8.96 -8.38 22.88
CA VAL A 268 8.23 -8.24 24.15
C VAL A 268 7.28 -9.42 24.30
N HIS A 269 7.38 -10.13 25.41
CA HIS A 269 6.54 -11.28 25.73
C HIS A 269 5.30 -10.87 26.52
N PHE A 270 4.16 -11.46 26.17
CA PHE A 270 2.86 -11.27 26.83
C PHE A 270 2.34 -12.63 27.31
N ASP A 271 2.07 -12.74 28.60
CA ASP A 271 1.54 -13.95 29.22
C ASP A 271 0.02 -14.04 29.03
N ASP A 272 -0.68 -12.95 29.32
CA ASP A 272 -2.15 -12.91 29.44
C ASP A 272 -2.85 -11.99 28.42
N GLY A 273 -2.10 -11.10 27.76
CA GLY A 273 -2.57 -10.21 26.70
C GLY A 273 -3.19 -8.90 27.19
N ASP A 274 -3.23 -8.64 28.50
CA ASP A 274 -3.72 -7.39 29.11
C ASP A 274 -2.58 -6.44 29.55
N GLU A 275 -1.33 -6.80 29.24
CA GLU A 275 -0.15 -6.05 29.63
C GLU A 275 0.13 -4.85 28.71
N ASP A 276 0.81 -3.82 29.23
CA ASP A 276 1.38 -2.73 28.43
C ASP A 276 2.65 -3.20 27.71
N LEU A 277 2.96 -2.62 26.54
CA LEU A 277 4.24 -2.80 25.88
C LEU A 277 5.24 -1.77 26.42
N GLU A 278 6.43 -2.21 26.80
CA GLU A 278 7.57 -1.33 27.08
C GLU A 278 8.84 -1.96 26.48
N LEU A 279 9.52 -1.22 25.60
CA LEU A 279 10.76 -1.64 24.96
C LEU A 279 11.79 -0.50 24.99
N ASP A 280 13.04 -0.83 25.34
CA ASP A 280 14.17 0.09 25.23
C ASP A 280 14.59 0.22 23.77
N VAL A 281 14.41 1.40 23.19
CA VAL A 281 14.71 1.73 21.78
C VAL A 281 15.84 2.75 21.68
N THR A 282 16.65 2.87 22.73
CA THR A 282 17.70 3.90 22.85
C THR A 282 18.65 3.90 21.66
N ASP A 283 19.14 2.73 21.23
CA ASP A 283 20.14 2.65 20.16
C ASP A 283 19.60 3.18 18.82
N GLU A 284 18.35 2.86 18.48
CA GLU A 284 17.71 3.30 17.24
C GLU A 284 17.42 4.81 17.27
N VAL A 285 16.89 5.32 18.39
CA VAL A 285 16.62 6.76 18.54
C VAL A 285 17.93 7.57 18.59
N LEU A 286 19.01 7.02 19.13
CA LEU A 286 20.33 7.67 19.05
C LEU A 286 20.88 7.67 17.63
N ASP A 287 20.62 6.64 16.82
CA ASP A 287 21.00 6.61 15.40
C ASP A 287 20.28 7.72 14.62
N TRP A 288 18.98 7.86 14.86
CA TRP A 288 18.13 8.94 14.35
C TRP A 288 18.69 10.34 14.66
N ILE A 289 19.07 10.58 15.92
CA ILE A 289 19.53 11.90 16.39
C ILE A 289 20.98 12.19 15.98
N SER A 290 21.87 11.20 16.02
CA SER A 290 23.31 11.41 15.80
C SER A 290 23.71 11.51 14.33
N GLY A 291 22.77 11.31 13.40
CA GLY A 291 22.99 11.36 11.96
C GLY A 291 23.83 10.19 11.43
N GLY A 292 23.70 9.00 12.04
CA GLY A 292 24.33 7.77 11.56
C GLY A 292 24.00 7.50 10.08
N GLU A 293 25.03 7.23 9.26
CA GLU A 293 25.02 7.18 7.77
C GLU A 293 23.91 8.00 7.07
N GLY A 294 23.65 9.22 7.53
CA GLY A 294 22.46 9.97 7.13
C GLY A 294 22.45 11.36 7.74
N ASN A 295 23.50 12.12 7.45
CA ASN A 295 23.71 13.49 7.90
C ASN A 295 22.54 14.42 7.49
N GLY A 296 21.53 14.56 8.36
CA GLY A 296 20.36 15.41 8.14
C GLY A 296 19.43 14.89 7.03
N ASP A 297 19.35 13.57 6.86
CA ASP A 297 18.40 12.97 5.93
C ASP A 297 17.02 12.84 6.60
N PRO A 298 15.98 13.58 6.16
CA PRO A 298 14.62 13.41 6.67
C PRO A 298 14.08 11.99 6.48
N ASP A 299 14.73 11.18 5.64
CA ASP A 299 14.38 9.78 5.42
C ASP A 299 14.96 8.82 6.48
N SER A 300 15.64 9.32 7.52
CA SER A 300 16.18 8.48 8.62
C SER A 300 15.19 8.24 9.78
N HIS A 301 14.05 8.94 9.80
CA HIS A 301 13.12 8.99 10.93
C HIS A 301 11.76 8.37 10.60
N LEU A 302 11.76 7.12 10.17
CA LEU A 302 10.58 6.51 9.53
C LEU A 302 9.64 5.80 10.51
N GLY A 303 10.03 5.71 11.79
CA GLY A 303 9.24 5.11 12.85
C GLY A 303 9.49 3.61 13.05
N PHE A 304 8.52 2.94 13.65
CA PHE A 304 8.57 1.54 14.01
C PHE A 304 7.38 0.78 13.42
N VAL A 305 7.60 -0.51 13.15
CA VAL A 305 6.52 -1.47 12.92
C VAL A 305 6.51 -2.51 14.04
N LEU A 306 5.32 -2.78 14.55
CA LEU A 306 5.07 -3.82 15.56
C LEU A 306 4.24 -4.92 14.93
N LYS A 307 4.71 -6.16 15.07
CA LYS A 307 4.01 -7.36 14.57
C LYS A 307 4.10 -8.50 15.57
N ILE A 308 3.15 -9.45 15.49
CA ILE A 308 3.33 -10.75 16.15
C ILE A 308 4.61 -11.40 15.61
N SER A 309 5.38 -12.03 16.50
CA SER A 309 6.67 -12.62 16.13
C SER A 309 6.54 -13.64 15.00
N ASP A 310 7.56 -13.75 14.14
CA ASP A 310 7.53 -14.73 13.05
C ASP A 310 7.36 -16.18 13.55
N GLU A 311 7.91 -16.48 14.74
CA GLU A 311 7.72 -17.79 15.38
C GLU A 311 6.25 -18.04 15.72
N ASN A 312 5.58 -17.05 16.31
CA ASN A 312 4.17 -17.16 16.66
C ASN A 312 3.29 -17.14 15.42
N ALA A 313 3.53 -16.21 14.51
CA ALA A 313 2.81 -16.08 13.25
C ALA A 313 2.94 -17.34 12.39
N ALA A 314 4.02 -18.12 12.48
CA ALA A 314 4.15 -19.39 11.74
C ALA A 314 3.29 -20.54 12.30
N GLN A 315 2.73 -20.41 13.51
CA GLN A 315 2.00 -21.51 14.16
C GLN A 315 0.63 -21.77 13.51
N ILE A 316 0.13 -22.99 13.72
CA ILE A 316 -1.19 -23.48 13.30
C ILE A 316 -2.22 -23.13 14.40
N ARG A 317 -2.24 -21.86 14.82
CA ARG A 317 -3.21 -21.32 15.78
C ARG A 317 -3.40 -19.83 15.51
N SER A 318 -4.55 -19.32 15.93
CA SER A 318 -4.82 -17.87 15.92
C SER A 318 -4.32 -17.23 17.21
N TYR A 319 -3.73 -16.05 17.08
CA TYR A 319 -3.51 -15.08 18.14
C TYR A 319 -4.50 -13.95 17.89
N TYR A 320 -5.55 -13.92 18.71
CA TYR A 320 -6.61 -12.94 18.61
C TYR A 320 -6.11 -11.53 18.90
N THR A 321 -6.96 -10.54 18.65
CA THR A 321 -6.65 -9.12 18.73
C THR A 321 -6.11 -8.70 20.09
N LYS A 322 -4.93 -8.06 20.07
CA LYS A 322 -4.39 -7.22 21.13
C LYS A 322 -4.56 -5.76 20.70
N LYS A 323 -5.20 -4.93 21.53
CA LYS A 323 -5.34 -3.50 21.29
C LYS A 323 -4.49 -2.66 22.22
N PHE A 324 -3.99 -1.55 21.71
CA PHE A 324 -3.30 -0.50 22.44
C PHE A 324 -3.98 0.86 22.27
#